data_AF-A0A4Q2VLI5-F1
#
_entry.id   AF-A0A4Q2VLI5-F1
#
_cell.length_a   1.000
_cell.length_b   1.000
_cell.length_c   1.000
_cell.angle_alpha   90.00
_cell.angle_beta   90.00
_cell.angle_gamma   90.00
#
_symmetry.space_group_name_H-M   'P 1'
#
loop_
_entity.id
_entity.type
_entity.pdbx_description
1 polymer ?
#
loop_
_entity_poly.entity_id
_entity_poly.type
_entity_poly.pdbx_seq_one_letter_code
_entity_poly.pdbx_strand_id
1 'polypeptide(L)'
;MAPQEKQPVIIVGAGLAGLVAAFELSERKVPVLLVDQENENNIGGQAFWSLGGVFMVDSSYQRRMGIKDSKELAYRDWMGSARFDREKEDYWPRKWAKAFVDFATDEMEDYVRARGLGFLMNVGWAERGDGTADGHGNSVPRFHVSWGTGPEVVKVFADPVKKAAEKGIVTFKFRHRVDELIIDDNGRAVGVRGTILEDDDAARGVKSNRVEKDKFEIYGSAVVVSSGGIGGNVDAVKAAWPVERLGPKIPETFVVGVPHHVDGRMIGISEDAGANVINRDRMWHYTEGLQNWNPIWPDHGIRVLPAPSSLWLDATGKRLPPFLYPGSDTLATLKYICSTGYDYTWFILDQSIIAREFALSGSEQNPDLTNKSIWLLLTRIFGKKGTVPVQNFQKYGKDFVVRDNLEDLVVGMNELAKKRNGPLLEFDAIKEVVETRDGQFNNPYSKDAQAMLINNARTYWADRRSRVAPPHRLLDKAHGPLIAVQMNILTRKTLGGIETNLDSNVMRADGTPFPGLYAAGEVAGFGGGGVHGYNSLEGTFVGGCIFSGRAAGRALVREILGENDSDGGELKKVNSRL
;
A
#
# COMPACT_ATOMS: atom_id res chain seq x y z
N MET A 1 45.07 9.79 -21.73
CA MET A 1 43.63 9.63 -22.00
C MET A 1 42.89 10.27 -20.84
N ALA A 2 42.02 11.24 -21.09
CA ALA A 2 41.12 11.74 -20.04
C ALA A 2 40.30 10.56 -19.51
N PRO A 3 39.98 10.50 -18.20
CA PRO A 3 39.07 9.49 -17.68
C PRO A 3 37.77 9.60 -18.47
N GLN A 4 37.34 8.52 -19.12
CA GLN A 4 36.03 8.49 -19.76
C GLN A 4 35.00 8.74 -18.67
N GLU A 5 34.27 9.84 -18.78
CA GLU A 5 33.29 10.26 -17.79
C GLU A 5 32.25 9.14 -17.65
N LYS A 6 32.17 8.53 -16.46
CA LYS A 6 31.30 7.37 -16.25
C LYS A 6 29.85 7.81 -16.41
N GLN A 7 29.17 7.29 -17.44
CA GLN A 7 27.76 7.59 -17.68
C GLN A 7 26.89 7.12 -16.50
N PRO A 8 25.97 7.98 -16.01
CA PRO A 8 25.15 7.63 -14.86
C PRO A 8 24.10 6.59 -15.20
N VAL A 9 23.64 5.85 -14.18
CA VAL A 9 22.35 5.16 -14.25
C VAL A 9 21.25 6.20 -14.11
N ILE A 10 20.29 6.21 -15.02
CA ILE A 10 19.13 7.09 -14.95
C ILE A 10 18.01 6.39 -14.18
N ILE A 11 17.48 7.03 -13.14
CA ILE A 11 16.33 6.54 -12.37
C ILE A 11 15.15 7.48 -12.58
N VAL A 12 14.06 6.96 -13.11
CA VAL A 12 12.81 7.69 -13.35
C VAL A 12 11.88 7.50 -12.16
N GLY A 13 11.72 8.55 -11.36
CA GLY A 13 10.88 8.59 -10.17
C GLY A 13 11.67 8.54 -8.86
N ALA A 14 11.48 9.54 -8.01
CA ALA A 14 12.08 9.69 -6.68
C ALA A 14 11.28 8.96 -5.60
N GLY A 15 10.53 7.91 -5.97
CA GLY A 15 9.81 7.06 -5.03
C GLY A 15 10.73 6.16 -4.21
N LEU A 16 10.18 5.44 -3.23
CA LEU A 16 10.97 4.54 -2.38
C LEU A 16 11.82 3.53 -3.18
N ALA A 17 11.25 2.87 -4.20
CA ALA A 17 11.99 1.88 -4.99
C ALA A 17 13.20 2.50 -5.73
N GLY A 18 13.02 3.69 -6.33
CA GLY A 18 14.10 4.44 -6.96
C GLY A 18 15.17 4.89 -5.98
N LEU A 19 14.77 5.34 -4.78
CA LEU A 19 15.70 5.69 -3.71
C LEU A 19 16.49 4.47 -3.20
N VAL A 20 15.88 3.29 -3.10
CA VAL A 20 16.60 2.07 -2.73
C VAL A 20 17.60 1.66 -3.82
N ALA A 21 17.22 1.74 -5.10
CA ALA A 21 18.14 1.47 -6.19
C ALA A 21 19.32 2.47 -6.21
N ALA A 22 19.03 3.77 -6.04
CA ALA A 22 20.05 4.81 -5.91
C ALA A 22 20.98 4.58 -4.72
N PHE A 23 20.44 4.14 -3.58
CA PHE A 23 21.21 3.78 -2.40
C PHE A 23 22.24 2.69 -2.74
N GLU A 24 21.80 1.54 -3.27
CA GLU A 24 22.69 0.40 -3.57
C GLU A 24 23.77 0.78 -4.60
N LEU A 25 23.43 1.59 -5.60
CA LEU A 25 24.39 2.11 -6.59
C LEU A 25 25.41 3.07 -5.97
N SER A 26 24.94 3.98 -5.09
CA SER A 26 25.78 5.00 -4.47
C SER A 26 26.79 4.42 -3.48
N GLU A 27 26.44 3.34 -2.77
CA GLU A 27 27.37 2.59 -1.90
C GLU A 27 28.56 2.02 -2.67
N ARG A 28 28.39 1.80 -3.98
CA ARG A 28 29.43 1.32 -4.90
C ARG A 28 30.02 2.43 -5.77
N LYS A 29 29.70 3.71 -5.48
CA LYS A 29 30.16 4.90 -6.22
C LYS A 29 29.82 4.85 -7.72
N VAL A 30 28.74 4.15 -8.08
CA VAL A 30 28.20 4.22 -9.45
C VAL A 30 27.45 5.54 -9.59
N PRO A 31 27.74 6.37 -10.60
CA PRO A 31 27.03 7.63 -10.79
C PRO A 31 25.54 7.41 -11.06
N VAL A 32 24.69 8.21 -10.44
CA VAL A 32 23.23 8.12 -10.58
C VAL A 32 22.66 9.48 -10.95
N LEU A 33 21.73 9.49 -11.90
CA LEU A 33 20.89 10.63 -12.19
C LEU A 33 19.43 10.26 -11.93
N LEU A 34 18.79 10.93 -10.98
CA LEU A 34 17.39 10.72 -10.67
C LEU A 34 16.56 11.86 -11.28
N VAL A 35 15.58 11.52 -12.11
CA VAL A 35 14.61 12.47 -12.69
C VAL A 35 13.22 12.25 -12.09
N ASP A 36 12.51 13.33 -11.80
CA ASP A 36 11.12 13.28 -11.32
C ASP A 36 10.32 14.46 -11.87
N GLN A 37 9.04 14.23 -12.21
CA GLN A 37 8.15 15.30 -12.66
C GLN A 37 7.73 16.24 -11.51
N GLU A 38 7.75 15.76 -10.27
CA GLU A 38 7.44 16.55 -9.09
C GLU A 38 8.65 17.35 -8.58
N ASN A 39 8.40 18.27 -7.66
CA ASN A 39 9.44 19.04 -6.97
C ASN A 39 10.11 18.22 -5.85
N GLU A 40 11.20 18.76 -5.27
CA GLU A 40 11.96 18.08 -4.22
C GLU A 40 11.10 17.72 -3.00
N ASN A 41 10.07 18.53 -2.70
CA ASN A 41 9.15 18.29 -1.59
C ASN A 41 8.45 16.93 -1.70
N ASN A 42 8.46 16.26 -2.84
CA ASN A 42 7.80 14.97 -3.06
C ASN A 42 8.75 13.74 -3.04
N ILE A 43 10.05 13.88 -2.71
CA ILE A 43 10.96 12.73 -2.53
C ILE A 43 10.31 11.65 -1.64
N GLY A 44 10.29 10.41 -2.11
CA GLY A 44 9.59 9.27 -1.49
C GLY A 44 8.25 8.94 -2.14
N GLY A 45 7.69 9.86 -2.94
CA GLY A 45 6.39 9.71 -3.61
C GLY A 45 5.29 9.24 -2.66
N GLN A 46 4.44 8.35 -3.14
CA GLN A 46 3.35 7.80 -2.33
C GLN A 46 3.79 6.95 -1.12
N ALA A 47 5.02 6.45 -1.08
CA ALA A 47 5.51 5.66 0.05
C ALA A 47 5.68 6.51 1.32
N PHE A 48 5.92 7.82 1.16
CA PHE A 48 5.95 8.78 2.26
C PHE A 48 4.64 8.75 3.06
N TRP A 49 3.49 8.67 2.36
CA TRP A 49 2.17 8.66 2.98
C TRP A 49 1.76 7.29 3.55
N SER A 50 2.64 6.30 3.51
CA SER A 50 2.33 4.98 4.07
C SER A 50 2.21 5.02 5.60
N LEU A 51 1.40 4.12 6.16
CA LEU A 51 1.46 3.82 7.60
C LEU A 51 2.79 3.15 7.99
N GLY A 52 3.60 2.70 7.02
CA GLY A 52 4.92 2.13 7.25
C GLY A 52 4.90 0.64 7.60
N GLY A 53 3.84 -0.07 7.21
CA GLY A 53 3.74 -1.51 7.39
C GLY A 53 4.73 -2.27 6.51
N VAL A 54 5.53 -3.16 7.12
CA VAL A 54 6.49 -4.04 6.46
C VAL A 54 6.16 -5.50 6.82
N PHE A 55 6.04 -6.34 5.80
CA PHE A 55 5.87 -7.77 5.95
C PHE A 55 7.22 -8.43 6.28
N MET A 56 7.28 -9.10 7.43
CA MET A 56 8.43 -9.91 7.85
C MET A 56 7.92 -11.24 8.41
N VAL A 57 8.73 -12.29 8.24
CA VAL A 57 8.40 -13.68 8.60
C VAL A 57 9.39 -14.16 9.65
N ASP A 58 8.89 -14.81 10.69
CA ASP A 58 9.66 -15.20 11.89
C ASP A 58 10.63 -14.10 12.35
N SER A 59 10.14 -12.86 12.47
CA SER A 59 10.95 -11.73 12.91
C SER A 59 11.29 -11.81 14.41
N SER A 60 12.30 -11.05 14.84
CA SER A 60 12.60 -10.91 16.28
C SER A 60 11.41 -10.33 17.07
N TYR A 61 10.58 -9.51 16.42
CA TYR A 61 9.35 -8.96 16.99
C TYR A 61 8.26 -10.02 17.16
N GLN A 62 8.04 -10.87 16.14
CA GLN A 62 7.08 -11.98 16.21
C GLN A 62 7.45 -12.95 17.34
N ARG A 63 8.72 -13.36 17.42
CA ARG A 63 9.21 -14.25 18.49
C ARG A 63 9.00 -13.65 19.88
N ARG A 64 9.29 -12.35 20.07
CA ARG A 64 9.07 -11.64 21.34
C ARG A 64 7.58 -11.57 21.74
N MET A 65 6.69 -11.52 20.75
CA MET A 65 5.24 -11.50 20.96
C MET A 65 4.64 -12.90 21.17
N GLY A 66 5.45 -13.96 21.06
CA GLY A 66 5.03 -15.35 21.17
C GLY A 66 4.38 -15.91 19.89
N ILE A 67 4.48 -15.19 18.78
CA ILE A 67 3.96 -15.64 17.47
C ILE A 67 4.89 -16.72 16.94
N LYS A 68 4.31 -17.84 16.51
CA LYS A 68 5.01 -18.94 15.86
C LYS A 68 4.77 -18.84 14.36
N ASP A 69 5.82 -18.51 13.62
CA ASP A 69 5.77 -18.31 12.19
C ASP A 69 6.87 -19.11 11.50
N SER A 70 6.77 -19.27 10.18
CA SER A 70 7.77 -19.94 9.35
C SER A 70 7.65 -19.48 7.90
N LYS A 71 8.74 -19.67 7.15
CA LYS A 71 8.79 -19.43 5.71
C LYS A 71 7.72 -20.23 4.96
N GLU A 72 7.55 -21.50 5.32
CA GLU A 72 6.60 -22.42 4.69
C GLU A 72 5.16 -21.95 4.92
N LEU A 73 4.84 -21.52 6.13
CA LEU A 73 3.53 -20.96 6.47
C LEU A 73 3.26 -19.67 5.70
N ALA A 74 4.23 -18.75 5.68
CA ALA A 74 4.10 -17.49 4.96
C ALA A 74 3.96 -17.70 3.45
N TYR A 75 4.71 -18.65 2.88
CA TYR A 75 4.61 -18.97 1.45
C TYR A 75 3.27 -19.61 1.10
N ARG A 76 2.74 -20.49 1.95
CA ARG A 76 1.39 -21.05 1.78
C ARG A 76 0.32 -19.95 1.77
N ASP A 77 0.36 -19.05 2.75
CA ASP A 77 -0.57 -17.92 2.86
C ASP A 77 -0.46 -16.98 1.63
N TRP A 78 0.76 -16.79 1.13
CA TRP A 78 1.00 -16.02 -0.09
C TRP A 78 0.34 -16.68 -1.29
N MET A 79 0.52 -17.99 -1.48
CA MET A 79 -0.04 -18.72 -2.62
C MET A 79 -1.57 -18.81 -2.56
N GLY A 80 -2.13 -19.01 -1.36
CA GLY A 80 -3.58 -18.98 -1.12
C GLY A 80 -4.22 -17.62 -1.42
N SER A 81 -3.47 -16.53 -1.19
CA SER A 81 -3.90 -15.18 -1.56
C SER A 81 -3.71 -14.90 -3.05
N ALA A 82 -2.53 -15.20 -3.59
CA ALA A 82 -2.15 -14.82 -4.94
C ALA A 82 -3.00 -15.53 -6.00
N ARG A 83 -3.31 -16.81 -5.79
CA ARG A 83 -4.16 -17.62 -6.70
C ARG A 83 -3.74 -17.49 -8.16
N PHE A 84 -2.43 -17.55 -8.41
CA PHE A 84 -1.86 -17.53 -9.75
C PHE A 84 -2.46 -18.64 -10.63
N ASP A 85 -3.02 -18.26 -11.77
CA ASP A 85 -3.80 -19.10 -12.68
C ASP A 85 -3.41 -18.91 -14.15
N ARG A 86 -2.47 -18.00 -14.45
CA ARG A 86 -2.01 -17.69 -15.81
C ARG A 86 -0.57 -18.16 -15.99
N GLU A 87 -0.36 -19.36 -16.53
CA GLU A 87 0.98 -19.97 -16.57
C GLU A 87 2.07 -19.11 -17.23
N LYS A 88 1.73 -18.38 -18.31
CA LYS A 88 2.69 -17.50 -18.99
C LYS A 88 2.93 -16.22 -18.19
N GLU A 89 1.86 -15.50 -17.86
CA GLU A 89 1.93 -14.21 -17.18
C GLU A 89 2.36 -14.32 -15.70
N ASP A 90 2.18 -15.48 -15.07
CA ASP A 90 2.54 -15.71 -13.66
C ASP A 90 3.90 -16.38 -13.47
N TYR A 91 4.66 -16.63 -14.55
CA TYR A 91 5.98 -17.24 -14.46
C TYR A 91 6.95 -16.42 -13.58
N TRP A 92 7.15 -15.14 -13.90
CA TRP A 92 7.98 -14.26 -13.08
C TRP A 92 7.31 -13.86 -11.75
N PRO A 93 6.01 -13.52 -11.70
CA PRO A 93 5.31 -13.30 -10.44
C PRO A 93 5.49 -14.40 -9.38
N ARG A 94 5.37 -15.67 -9.75
CA ARG A 94 5.57 -16.81 -8.82
C ARG A 94 7.00 -16.85 -8.27
N LYS A 95 8.00 -16.58 -9.11
CA LYS A 95 9.41 -16.54 -8.70
C LYS A 95 9.69 -15.37 -7.77
N TRP A 96 9.15 -14.19 -8.11
CA TRP A 96 9.24 -13.00 -7.27
C TRP A 96 8.57 -13.21 -5.92
N ALA A 97 7.42 -13.88 -5.87
CA ALA A 97 6.69 -14.18 -4.64
C ALA A 97 7.54 -15.05 -3.71
N LYS A 98 8.13 -16.12 -4.25
CA LYS A 98 9.04 -16.98 -3.49
C LYS A 98 10.26 -16.21 -3.00
N ALA A 99 10.92 -15.45 -3.88
CA ALA A 99 12.12 -14.69 -3.52
C ALA A 99 11.82 -13.59 -2.49
N PHE A 100 10.65 -12.97 -2.54
CA PHE A 100 10.21 -11.99 -1.55
C PHE A 100 9.99 -12.64 -0.20
N VAL A 101 9.33 -13.81 -0.13
CA VAL A 101 9.14 -14.53 1.14
C VAL A 101 10.48 -14.99 1.73
N ASP A 102 11.41 -15.45 0.89
CA ASP A 102 12.77 -15.76 1.31
C ASP A 102 13.44 -14.53 1.93
N PHE A 103 13.43 -13.38 1.23
CA PHE A 103 13.98 -12.12 1.73
C PHE A 103 13.30 -11.63 3.01
N ALA A 104 11.96 -11.71 3.09
CA ALA A 104 11.16 -11.31 4.25
C ALA A 104 11.43 -12.16 5.49
N THR A 105 11.90 -13.40 5.30
CA THR A 105 12.28 -14.32 6.37
C THR A 105 13.73 -14.09 6.79
N ASP A 106 14.64 -14.02 5.82
CA ASP A 106 16.07 -14.21 6.10
C ASP A 106 16.86 -12.89 6.21
N GLU A 107 16.39 -11.80 5.57
CA GLU A 107 17.21 -10.60 5.39
C GLU A 107 16.49 -9.28 5.70
N MET A 108 15.17 -9.19 5.53
CA MET A 108 14.41 -7.93 5.55
C MET A 108 14.62 -7.15 6.84
N GLU A 109 14.51 -7.81 8.01
CA GLU A 109 14.64 -7.16 9.31
C GLU A 109 16.04 -6.53 9.46
N ASP A 110 17.09 -7.32 9.22
CA ASP A 110 18.47 -6.87 9.37
C ASP A 110 18.83 -5.79 8.36
N TYR A 111 18.36 -5.94 7.12
CA TYR A 111 18.58 -4.97 6.04
C TYR A 111 18.03 -3.59 6.41
N VAL A 112 16.78 -3.50 6.87
CA VAL A 112 16.20 -2.19 7.21
C VAL A 112 16.74 -1.64 8.54
N ARG A 113 17.03 -2.50 9.52
CA ARG A 113 17.61 -2.09 10.82
C ARG A 113 19.03 -1.58 10.69
N ALA A 114 19.84 -2.15 9.79
CA ALA A 114 21.19 -1.65 9.49
C ALA A 114 21.20 -0.18 9.03
N ARG A 115 20.06 0.32 8.54
CA ARG A 115 19.86 1.71 8.09
C ARG A 115 19.11 2.58 9.11
N GLY A 116 18.84 2.03 10.30
CA GLY A 116 18.21 2.74 11.42
C GLY A 116 16.69 2.63 11.49
N LEU A 117 16.04 1.82 10.63
CA LEU A 117 14.58 1.65 10.70
C LEU A 117 14.20 0.80 11.92
N GLY A 118 13.38 1.37 12.80
CA GLY A 118 12.78 0.66 13.94
C GLY A 118 11.31 0.35 13.73
N PHE A 119 10.75 -0.52 14.56
CA PHE A 119 9.34 -0.93 14.51
C PHE A 119 8.67 -0.84 15.88
N LEU A 120 7.34 -0.69 15.87
CA LEU A 120 6.52 -0.90 17.06
C LEU A 120 6.65 -2.36 17.54
N MET A 121 6.59 -2.54 18.86
CA MET A 121 6.68 -3.88 19.45
C MET A 121 5.51 -4.78 19.07
N ASN A 122 4.32 -4.21 18.86
CA ASN A 122 3.15 -4.98 18.46
C ASN A 122 3.20 -5.34 16.98
N VAL A 123 3.04 -6.62 16.66
CA VAL A 123 2.88 -7.11 15.28
C VAL A 123 1.39 -7.19 14.96
N GLY A 124 0.97 -6.50 13.91
CA GLY A 124 -0.43 -6.39 13.53
C GLY A 124 -0.97 -7.58 12.73
N TRP A 125 -2.25 -7.88 12.92
CA TRP A 125 -3.03 -8.80 12.09
C TRP A 125 -4.08 -8.01 11.31
N ALA A 126 -3.60 -7.25 10.32
CA ALA A 126 -4.40 -6.23 9.64
C ALA A 126 -5.57 -6.84 8.82
N GLU A 127 -5.34 -7.97 8.16
CA GLU A 127 -6.35 -8.71 7.40
C GLU A 127 -6.30 -10.19 7.80
N ARG A 128 -7.47 -10.75 8.14
CA ARG A 128 -7.61 -12.09 8.75
C ARG A 128 -8.00 -13.19 7.76
N GLY A 129 -8.35 -12.83 6.53
CA GLY A 129 -8.59 -13.78 5.46
C GLY A 129 -10.05 -14.12 5.20
N ASP A 130 -10.25 -15.04 4.25
CA ASP A 130 -11.55 -15.45 3.72
C ASP A 130 -12.29 -16.52 4.55
N GLY A 131 -11.68 -16.95 5.66
CA GLY A 131 -12.23 -17.96 6.57
C GLY A 131 -11.92 -19.41 6.17
N THR A 132 -11.13 -19.63 5.13
CA THR A 132 -10.62 -20.96 4.73
C THR A 132 -9.17 -21.17 5.19
N ALA A 133 -8.71 -22.43 5.24
CA ALA A 133 -7.36 -22.76 5.73
C ALA A 133 -6.28 -22.63 4.64
N ASP A 134 -6.68 -22.66 3.38
CA ASP A 134 -5.83 -22.67 2.18
C ASP A 134 -6.06 -21.46 1.26
N GLY A 135 -7.02 -20.58 1.58
CA GLY A 135 -7.36 -19.39 0.81
C GLY A 135 -6.61 -18.13 1.23
N HIS A 136 -7.26 -16.98 1.04
CA HIS A 136 -6.68 -15.68 1.25
C HIS A 136 -6.50 -15.36 2.74
N GLY A 137 -5.38 -14.70 3.08
CA GLY A 137 -5.14 -14.09 4.39
C GLY A 137 -3.85 -14.57 5.05
N ASN A 138 -3.43 -13.87 6.10
CA ASN A 138 -2.31 -14.32 6.93
C ASN A 138 -2.81 -15.27 8.03
N SER A 139 -2.19 -16.44 8.15
CA SER A 139 -2.42 -17.39 9.24
C SER A 139 -1.98 -16.84 10.61
N VAL A 140 -0.99 -15.93 10.63
CA VAL A 140 -0.46 -15.29 11.85
C VAL A 140 -0.11 -13.81 11.60
N PRO A 141 -0.01 -12.96 12.63
CA PRO A 141 0.34 -11.54 12.45
C PRO A 141 1.72 -11.35 11.81
N ARG A 142 1.80 -10.59 10.71
CA ARG A 142 3.05 -10.26 9.96
C ARG A 142 3.19 -8.77 9.59
N PHE A 143 2.26 -7.92 10.01
CA PHE A 143 2.27 -6.50 9.68
C PHE A 143 3.06 -5.69 10.71
N HIS A 144 4.32 -5.33 10.39
CA HIS A 144 5.19 -4.58 11.29
C HIS A 144 5.14 -3.10 10.96
N VAL A 145 4.61 -2.28 11.86
CA VAL A 145 4.51 -0.83 11.66
C VAL A 145 5.82 -0.15 12.06
N SER A 146 6.45 0.56 11.12
CA SER A 146 7.68 1.30 11.40
C SER A 146 7.46 2.46 12.39
N TRP A 147 8.45 2.67 13.24
CA TRP A 147 8.49 3.84 14.12
C TRP A 147 8.85 5.08 13.31
N GLY A 148 7.90 6.00 13.15
CA GLY A 148 7.99 7.11 12.19
C GLY A 148 7.31 6.85 10.83
N THR A 149 6.57 5.74 10.70
CA THR A 149 5.69 5.40 9.55
C THR A 149 6.39 5.50 8.18
N GLY A 150 5.65 5.82 7.11
CA GLY A 150 6.18 6.01 5.75
C GLY A 150 7.33 7.01 5.64
N PRO A 151 7.30 8.18 6.32
CA PRO A 151 8.39 9.15 6.29
C PRO A 151 9.71 8.57 6.76
N GLU A 152 9.73 7.77 7.84
CA GLU A 152 10.96 7.13 8.30
C GLU A 152 11.44 6.07 7.30
N VAL A 153 10.53 5.27 6.73
CA VAL A 153 10.90 4.27 5.72
C VAL A 153 11.55 4.92 4.50
N VAL A 154 11.06 6.07 4.07
CA VAL A 154 11.68 6.85 2.99
C VAL A 154 13.02 7.42 3.46
N LYS A 155 13.06 8.03 4.64
CA LYS A 155 14.22 8.74 5.19
C LYS A 155 15.48 7.86 5.25
N VAL A 156 15.35 6.62 5.72
CA VAL A 156 16.51 5.71 5.87
C VAL A 156 17.23 5.39 4.55
N PHE A 157 16.58 5.63 3.41
CA PHE A 157 17.22 5.57 2.08
C PHE A 157 17.48 6.96 1.49
N ALA A 158 16.57 7.91 1.67
CA ALA A 158 16.69 9.26 1.12
C ALA A 158 17.89 10.02 1.70
N ASP A 159 18.14 9.95 3.01
CA ASP A 159 19.22 10.70 3.65
C ASP A 159 20.61 10.28 3.14
N PRO A 160 20.95 8.98 3.06
CA PRO A 160 22.20 8.55 2.43
C PRO A 160 22.32 8.97 0.96
N VAL A 161 21.24 8.88 0.18
CA VAL A 161 21.25 9.28 -1.24
C VAL A 161 21.47 10.79 -1.39
N LYS A 162 20.87 11.62 -0.52
CA LYS A 162 21.13 13.07 -0.46
C LYS A 162 22.60 13.37 -0.11
N LYS A 163 23.18 12.65 0.86
CA LYS A 163 24.62 12.75 1.18
C LYS A 163 25.52 12.32 0.01
N ALA A 164 25.08 11.34 -0.78
CA ALA A 164 25.79 10.95 -2.00
C ALA A 164 25.70 12.04 -3.09
N ALA A 165 24.62 12.82 -3.09
CA ALA A 165 24.49 13.98 -3.98
C ALA A 165 25.43 15.13 -3.62
N GLU A 166 25.62 15.41 -2.32
CA GLU A 166 26.65 16.35 -1.85
C GLU A 166 28.07 15.96 -2.30
N LYS A 167 28.30 14.67 -2.57
CA LYS A 167 29.57 14.11 -3.05
C LYS A 167 29.64 14.01 -4.58
N GLY A 168 28.61 14.46 -5.31
CA GLY A 168 28.53 14.37 -6.77
C GLY A 168 28.32 12.96 -7.33
N ILE A 169 28.02 11.96 -6.49
CA ILE A 169 27.72 10.58 -6.94
C ILE A 169 26.29 10.50 -7.47
N VAL A 170 25.37 11.22 -6.83
CA VAL A 170 23.95 11.28 -7.21
C VAL A 170 23.63 12.69 -7.68
N THR A 171 22.85 12.82 -8.75
CA THR A 171 22.28 14.10 -9.18
C THR A 171 20.77 13.98 -9.22
N PHE A 172 20.07 14.99 -8.72
CA PHE A 172 18.61 15.08 -8.79
C PHE A 172 18.20 16.12 -9.85
N LYS A 173 17.22 15.75 -10.67
CA LYS A 173 16.57 16.61 -11.66
C LYS A 173 15.06 16.55 -11.46
N PHE A 174 14.58 17.40 -10.56
CA PHE A 174 13.14 17.62 -10.36
C PHE A 174 12.54 18.42 -11.51
N ARG A 175 11.21 18.40 -11.63
CA ARG A 175 10.48 19.06 -12.72
C ARG A 175 10.91 18.55 -14.11
N HIS A 176 11.42 17.32 -14.20
CA HIS A 176 11.76 16.65 -15.46
C HIS A 176 10.77 15.51 -15.68
N ARG A 177 9.75 15.77 -16.50
CA ARG A 177 8.74 14.76 -16.87
C ARG A 177 9.23 13.98 -18.07
N VAL A 178 9.52 12.70 -17.87
CA VAL A 178 9.90 11.79 -18.96
C VAL A 178 8.68 11.56 -19.87
N ASP A 179 8.90 11.70 -21.17
CA ASP A 179 7.89 11.46 -22.19
C ASP A 179 8.25 10.24 -23.06
N GLU A 180 9.52 9.83 -23.12
CA GLU A 180 9.99 8.70 -23.94
C GLU A 180 11.30 8.06 -23.42
N LEU A 181 11.48 6.74 -23.66
CA LEU A 181 12.73 6.01 -23.48
C LEU A 181 13.57 6.04 -24.76
N ILE A 182 14.87 6.33 -24.65
CA ILE A 182 15.80 6.32 -25.79
C ILE A 182 16.43 4.95 -25.91
N ILE A 183 16.23 4.31 -27.06
CA ILE A 183 16.74 2.97 -27.38
C ILE A 183 17.80 3.11 -28.48
N ASP A 184 18.95 2.46 -28.30
CA ASP A 184 20.01 2.45 -29.33
C ASP A 184 19.73 1.42 -30.44
N ASP A 185 20.57 1.42 -31.48
CA ASP A 185 20.44 0.51 -32.62
C ASP A 185 20.58 -0.98 -32.24
N ASN A 186 21.14 -1.29 -31.06
CA ASN A 186 21.24 -2.65 -30.53
C ASN A 186 20.04 -3.05 -29.66
N GLY A 187 19.04 -2.17 -29.54
CA GLY A 187 17.86 -2.41 -28.72
C GLY A 187 18.08 -2.21 -27.22
N ARG A 188 19.15 -1.52 -26.80
CA ARG A 188 19.43 -1.20 -25.39
C ARG A 188 18.79 0.13 -25.01
N ALA A 189 18.19 0.20 -23.82
CA ALA A 189 17.78 1.48 -23.24
C ALA A 189 19.03 2.26 -22.77
N VAL A 190 19.27 3.41 -23.39
CA VAL A 190 20.48 4.24 -23.20
C VAL A 190 20.15 5.65 -22.70
N GLY A 191 18.88 5.97 -22.51
CA GLY A 191 18.51 7.32 -22.09
C GLY A 191 17.02 7.54 -21.96
N VAL A 192 16.67 8.79 -21.66
CA VAL A 192 15.30 9.29 -21.58
C VAL A 192 15.23 10.68 -22.21
N ARG A 193 14.09 10.99 -22.82
CA ARG A 193 13.77 12.36 -23.24
C ARG A 193 12.39 12.78 -22.75
N GLY A 194 12.19 14.08 -22.65
CA GLY A 194 10.91 14.61 -22.23
C GLY A 194 10.91 16.11 -22.04
N THR A 195 10.10 16.55 -21.08
CA THR A 195 9.75 17.95 -20.87
C THR A 195 10.21 18.44 -19.50
N ILE A 196 10.91 19.57 -19.49
CA ILE A 196 11.19 20.33 -18.27
C ILE A 196 9.94 21.17 -17.97
N LEU A 197 9.40 21.01 -16.77
CA LEU A 197 8.24 21.77 -16.29
C LEU A 197 8.71 23.06 -15.61
N GLU A 198 7.85 24.08 -15.56
CA GLU A 198 8.10 25.26 -14.74
C GLU A 198 8.29 24.90 -13.26
N ASP A 199 9.10 25.70 -12.58
CA ASP A 199 9.37 25.56 -11.16
C ASP A 199 8.06 25.64 -10.36
N ASP A 200 7.98 24.88 -9.27
CA ASP A 200 6.80 24.78 -8.43
C ASP A 200 7.21 24.46 -7.00
N ASP A 201 6.80 25.29 -6.06
CA ASP A 201 7.11 25.17 -4.63
C ASP A 201 5.96 24.55 -3.83
N ALA A 202 4.95 23.97 -4.49
CA ALA A 202 3.82 23.33 -3.83
C ALA A 202 4.28 22.36 -2.74
N ALA A 203 3.53 22.39 -1.63
CA ALA A 203 3.73 21.46 -0.54
C ALA A 203 3.57 20.01 -1.01
N ARG A 204 4.22 19.08 -0.30
CA ARG A 204 4.17 17.65 -0.61
C ARG A 204 2.74 17.15 -0.81
N GLY A 205 2.51 16.40 -1.88
CA GLY A 205 1.22 15.81 -2.23
C GLY A 205 0.19 16.78 -2.83
N VAL A 206 0.39 18.10 -2.69
CA VAL A 206 -0.44 19.10 -3.38
C VAL A 206 -0.12 19.05 -4.87
N LYS A 207 -1.15 19.17 -5.70
CA LYS A 207 -1.01 19.15 -7.16
C LYS A 207 -0.13 20.32 -7.62
N SER A 208 1.05 19.99 -8.14
CA SER A 208 1.95 20.95 -8.79
C SER A 208 1.53 21.23 -10.24
N ASN A 209 2.00 22.33 -10.81
CA ASN A 209 1.71 22.73 -12.19
C ASN A 209 2.26 21.73 -13.22
N ARG A 210 1.73 21.80 -14.44
CA ARG A 210 2.17 21.01 -15.61
C ARG A 210 2.56 21.91 -16.79
N VAL A 211 2.94 23.15 -16.51
CA VAL A 211 3.33 24.13 -17.53
C VAL A 211 4.69 23.73 -18.09
N GLU A 212 4.79 23.63 -19.41
CA GLU A 212 6.01 23.21 -20.10
C GLU A 212 6.96 24.39 -20.27
N LYS A 213 8.22 24.22 -19.85
CA LYS A 213 9.27 25.25 -19.92
C LYS A 213 10.25 24.98 -21.06
N ASP A 214 10.72 23.74 -21.19
CA ASP A 214 11.71 23.34 -22.19
C ASP A 214 11.65 21.81 -22.44
N LYS A 215 12.48 21.29 -23.33
CA LYS A 215 12.68 19.85 -23.56
C LYS A 215 14.05 19.42 -23.04
N PHE A 216 14.20 18.13 -22.76
CA PHE A 216 15.47 17.55 -22.37
C PHE A 216 15.69 16.19 -23.04
N GLU A 217 16.96 15.85 -23.20
CA GLU A 217 17.45 14.54 -23.63
C GLU A 217 18.66 14.18 -22.78
N ILE A 218 18.65 13.00 -22.17
CA ILE A 218 19.72 12.57 -21.26
C ILE A 218 20.07 11.11 -21.53
N TYR A 219 21.37 10.87 -21.70
CA TYR A 219 21.95 9.55 -21.92
C TYR A 219 22.62 9.03 -20.65
N GLY A 220 22.59 7.71 -20.48
CA GLY A 220 23.10 7.01 -19.32
C GLY A 220 23.52 5.58 -19.66
N SER A 221 24.11 4.90 -18.68
CA SER A 221 24.52 3.50 -18.83
C SER A 221 23.32 2.54 -18.84
N ALA A 222 22.23 2.89 -18.15
CA ALA A 222 20.97 2.15 -18.09
C ALA A 222 19.84 3.06 -17.57
N VAL A 223 18.59 2.61 -17.69
CA VAL A 223 17.39 3.28 -17.19
C VAL A 223 16.63 2.37 -16.21
N VAL A 224 16.30 2.90 -15.03
CA VAL A 224 15.41 2.27 -14.04
C VAL A 224 14.09 3.04 -13.98
N VAL A 225 12.98 2.38 -14.25
CA VAL A 225 11.63 2.95 -14.10
C VAL A 225 11.07 2.61 -12.72
N SER A 226 10.78 3.63 -11.92
CA SER A 226 10.24 3.49 -10.55
C SER A 226 9.15 4.53 -10.24
N SER A 227 8.29 4.79 -11.22
CA SER A 227 7.32 5.90 -11.24
C SER A 227 6.01 5.67 -10.47
N GLY A 228 5.81 4.47 -9.90
CA GLY A 228 4.54 4.10 -9.26
C GLY A 228 3.48 3.55 -10.21
N GLY A 229 2.27 3.32 -9.70
CA GLY A 229 1.12 2.76 -10.44
C GLY A 229 0.12 3.80 -10.92
N ILE A 230 -1.11 3.36 -11.25
CA ILE A 230 -2.16 4.21 -11.83
C ILE A 230 -3.14 4.79 -10.80
N GLY A 231 -2.95 4.55 -9.49
CA GLY A 231 -3.98 4.79 -8.46
C GLY A 231 -4.51 6.23 -8.37
N GLY A 232 -3.76 7.23 -8.84
CA GLY A 232 -4.15 8.64 -8.87
C GLY A 232 -4.87 9.04 -10.17
N ASN A 233 -4.94 8.14 -11.14
CA ASN A 233 -5.59 8.32 -12.43
C ASN A 233 -6.84 7.44 -12.49
N VAL A 234 -7.98 8.01 -12.09
CA VAL A 234 -9.27 7.30 -12.03
C VAL A 234 -9.69 6.79 -13.41
N ASP A 235 -9.40 7.51 -14.49
CA ASP A 235 -9.74 7.06 -15.84
C ASP A 235 -8.94 5.82 -16.25
N ALA A 236 -7.65 5.77 -15.92
CA ALA A 236 -6.83 4.57 -16.12
C ALA A 236 -7.30 3.38 -15.25
N VAL A 237 -7.69 3.64 -13.99
CA VAL A 237 -8.30 2.61 -13.13
C VAL A 237 -9.59 2.06 -13.75
N LYS A 238 -10.48 2.93 -14.25
CA LYS A 238 -11.72 2.53 -14.92
C LYS A 238 -11.45 1.75 -16.20
N ALA A 239 -10.48 2.18 -17.01
CA ALA A 239 -10.09 1.49 -18.24
C ALA A 239 -9.52 0.08 -17.98
N ALA A 240 -8.83 -0.12 -16.85
CA ALA A 240 -8.29 -1.40 -16.44
C ALA A 240 -9.27 -2.26 -15.62
N TRP A 241 -10.51 -1.80 -15.39
CA TRP A 241 -11.43 -2.44 -14.45
C TRP A 241 -11.95 -3.79 -14.95
N PRO A 242 -11.74 -4.89 -14.20
CA PRO A 242 -12.12 -6.24 -14.63
C PRO A 242 -13.60 -6.53 -14.34
N VAL A 243 -14.49 -6.03 -15.19
CA VAL A 243 -15.95 -6.19 -15.02
C VAL A 243 -16.40 -7.65 -14.89
N GLU A 244 -15.78 -8.57 -15.63
CA GLU A 244 -16.12 -10.00 -15.55
C GLU A 244 -15.80 -10.62 -14.18
N ARG A 245 -14.79 -10.09 -13.47
CA ARG A 245 -14.30 -10.63 -12.20
C ARG A 245 -14.90 -9.92 -10.98
N LEU A 246 -15.00 -8.58 -11.04
CA LEU A 246 -15.43 -7.76 -9.91
C LEU A 246 -16.91 -7.42 -9.94
N GLY A 247 -17.57 -7.44 -11.09
CA GLY A 247 -19.01 -7.17 -11.18
C GLY A 247 -19.36 -6.40 -12.45
N PRO A 248 -20.65 -6.45 -12.85
CA PRO A 248 -21.09 -6.04 -14.18
C PRO A 248 -20.99 -4.53 -14.45
N LYS A 249 -20.72 -3.72 -13.40
CA LYS A 249 -20.68 -2.27 -13.48
C LYS A 249 -19.39 -1.75 -12.83
N ILE A 250 -18.71 -0.86 -13.54
CA ILE A 250 -17.57 -0.10 -13.01
C ILE A 250 -18.13 0.92 -11.99
N PRO A 251 -17.55 1.04 -10.78
CA PRO A 251 -17.97 2.05 -9.82
C PRO A 251 -17.98 3.46 -10.42
N GLU A 252 -19.01 4.23 -10.09
CA GLU A 252 -19.16 5.59 -10.63
C GLU A 252 -18.21 6.54 -9.89
N THR A 253 -18.13 6.36 -8.58
CA THR A 253 -17.39 7.20 -7.65
C THR A 253 -16.25 6.45 -6.98
N PHE A 254 -15.17 7.19 -6.72
CA PHE A 254 -14.00 6.71 -6.00
C PHE A 254 -13.50 7.83 -5.09
N VAL A 255 -12.93 7.45 -3.96
CA VAL A 255 -11.97 8.31 -3.25
C VAL A 255 -10.55 7.89 -3.60
N VAL A 256 -9.61 8.83 -3.67
CA VAL A 256 -8.27 8.61 -4.22
C VAL A 256 -7.24 8.53 -3.10
N GLY A 257 -6.67 7.36 -2.86
CA GLY A 257 -5.76 7.09 -1.75
C GLY A 257 -4.29 7.42 -2.00
N VAL A 258 -3.95 8.02 -3.14
CA VAL A 258 -2.57 8.37 -3.54
C VAL A 258 -2.51 9.81 -4.04
N PRO A 259 -1.35 10.48 -3.96
CA PRO A 259 -1.18 11.79 -4.58
C PRO A 259 -1.51 11.80 -6.08
N HIS A 260 -1.95 12.96 -6.58
CA HIS A 260 -2.35 13.15 -7.99
C HIS A 260 -1.27 12.74 -9.01
N HIS A 261 0.01 12.88 -8.67
CA HIS A 261 1.12 12.54 -9.57
C HIS A 261 1.36 11.03 -9.74
N VAL A 262 0.61 10.16 -9.05
CA VAL A 262 0.64 8.70 -9.24
C VAL A 262 -0.26 8.32 -10.42
N ASP A 263 0.18 8.74 -11.61
CA ASP A 263 -0.60 8.70 -12.85
C ASP A 263 -0.36 7.46 -13.73
N GLY A 264 0.70 6.71 -13.41
CA GLY A 264 1.10 5.47 -14.10
C GLY A 264 1.63 5.66 -15.52
N ARG A 265 1.96 6.89 -15.94
CA ARG A 265 2.34 7.21 -17.33
C ARG A 265 3.47 6.32 -17.88
N MET A 266 4.48 6.04 -17.07
CA MET A 266 5.64 5.25 -17.53
C MET A 266 5.30 3.80 -17.88
N ILE A 267 4.14 3.26 -17.47
CA ILE A 267 3.71 1.92 -17.88
C ILE A 267 3.52 1.89 -19.40
N GLY A 268 2.75 2.85 -19.94
CA GLY A 268 2.52 2.98 -21.38
C GLY A 268 3.80 3.32 -22.14
N ILE A 269 4.59 4.28 -21.65
CA ILE A 269 5.87 4.67 -22.29
C ILE A 269 6.82 3.46 -22.38
N SER A 270 6.88 2.63 -21.34
CA SER A 270 7.76 1.45 -21.36
C SER A 270 7.24 0.39 -22.32
N GLU A 271 5.93 0.18 -22.39
CA GLU A 271 5.29 -0.72 -23.35
C GLU A 271 5.54 -0.29 -24.80
N ASP A 272 5.37 1.00 -25.10
CA ASP A 272 5.63 1.57 -26.43
C ASP A 272 7.09 1.38 -26.87
N ALA A 273 8.03 1.35 -25.91
CA ALA A 273 9.44 1.05 -26.15
C ALA A 273 9.74 -0.46 -26.32
N GLY A 274 8.75 -1.33 -26.11
CA GLY A 274 8.84 -2.78 -26.28
C GLY A 274 8.97 -3.59 -24.98
N ALA A 275 8.66 -3.00 -23.82
CA ALA A 275 8.53 -3.75 -22.57
C ALA A 275 7.24 -4.59 -22.56
N ASN A 276 7.28 -5.77 -21.97
CA ASN A 276 6.08 -6.56 -21.74
C ASN A 276 5.34 -6.05 -20.49
N VAL A 277 4.04 -5.79 -20.63
CA VAL A 277 3.16 -5.42 -19.51
C VAL A 277 2.08 -6.48 -19.34
N ILE A 278 2.01 -7.04 -18.14
CA ILE A 278 1.13 -8.17 -17.84
C ILE A 278 0.16 -7.84 -16.69
N ASN A 279 -0.93 -8.59 -16.61
CA ASN A 279 -1.88 -8.55 -15.50
C ASN A 279 -2.50 -7.15 -15.22
N ARG A 280 -2.74 -6.36 -16.26
CA ARG A 280 -3.33 -5.01 -16.17
C ARG A 280 -4.63 -4.95 -15.36
N ASP A 281 -5.38 -6.05 -15.40
CA ASP A 281 -6.66 -6.23 -14.73
C ASP A 281 -6.55 -6.54 -13.23
N ARG A 282 -5.33 -6.77 -12.71
CA ARG A 282 -5.09 -7.05 -11.29
C ARG A 282 -4.79 -5.75 -10.55
N MET A 283 -5.76 -5.32 -9.75
CA MET A 283 -5.73 -4.10 -8.95
C MET A 283 -6.12 -4.39 -7.50
N TRP A 284 -5.67 -3.53 -6.59
CA TRP A 284 -5.99 -3.61 -5.18
C TRP A 284 -6.57 -2.27 -4.71
N HIS A 285 -7.87 -2.31 -4.42
CA HIS A 285 -8.67 -1.18 -3.95
C HIS A 285 -9.29 -1.54 -2.61
N TYR A 286 -9.30 -0.58 -1.70
CA TYR A 286 -9.88 -0.78 -0.39
C TYR A 286 -11.36 -0.42 -0.40
N THR A 287 -12.13 -1.09 0.44
CA THR A 287 -13.59 -0.92 0.53
C THR A 287 -14.01 -0.08 1.74
N GLU A 288 -13.08 0.22 2.62
CA GLU A 288 -13.24 1.02 3.84
C GLU A 288 -12.70 2.45 3.64
N GLY A 289 -13.02 3.07 2.50
CA GLY A 289 -12.57 4.42 2.15
C GLY A 289 -13.43 5.53 2.74
N LEU A 290 -12.79 6.60 3.20
CA LEU A 290 -13.40 7.86 3.64
C LEU A 290 -12.95 9.01 2.77
N GLN A 291 -13.83 9.97 2.52
CA GLN A 291 -13.44 11.27 1.99
C GLN A 291 -12.71 12.05 3.08
N ASN A 292 -11.47 12.47 2.81
CA ASN A 292 -10.69 13.25 3.76
C ASN A 292 -11.37 14.61 4.01
N TRP A 293 -11.61 14.93 5.28
CA TRP A 293 -12.22 16.21 5.68
C TRP A 293 -11.27 17.39 5.45
N ASN A 294 -9.95 17.14 5.41
CA ASN A 294 -8.91 18.11 5.11
C ASN A 294 -8.00 17.57 3.99
N PRO A 295 -8.46 17.60 2.72
CA PRO A 295 -7.78 16.95 1.62
C PRO A 295 -6.47 17.68 1.23
N ILE A 296 -5.44 16.88 0.95
CA ILE A 296 -4.14 17.36 0.44
C ILE A 296 -4.09 17.35 -1.11
N TRP A 297 -4.80 16.40 -1.73
CA TRP A 297 -4.91 16.26 -3.19
C TRP A 297 -6.38 16.13 -3.61
N PRO A 298 -6.71 16.28 -4.91
CA PRO A 298 -8.07 16.11 -5.39
C PRO A 298 -8.65 14.74 -5.00
N ASP A 299 -9.89 14.72 -4.53
CA ASP A 299 -10.62 13.52 -4.10
C ASP A 299 -9.90 12.66 -3.05
N HIS A 300 -9.03 13.29 -2.23
CA HIS A 300 -8.21 12.59 -1.24
C HIS A 300 -9.06 11.66 -0.36
N GLY A 301 -8.78 10.37 -0.50
CA GLY A 301 -9.35 9.28 0.28
C GLY A 301 -8.42 8.79 1.38
N ILE A 302 -8.99 8.44 2.53
CA ILE A 302 -8.29 7.77 3.64
C ILE A 302 -8.92 6.40 3.85
N ARG A 303 -8.11 5.34 3.90
CA ARG A 303 -8.58 4.01 4.28
C ARG A 303 -8.71 3.92 5.80
N VAL A 304 -9.84 3.45 6.30
CA VAL A 304 -9.95 2.93 7.65
C VAL A 304 -9.31 1.54 7.67
N LEU A 305 -8.36 1.32 8.58
CA LEU A 305 -8.00 -0.02 9.01
C LEU A 305 -8.96 -0.33 10.15
N PRO A 306 -10.01 -1.15 9.96
CA PRO A 306 -10.94 -1.48 11.03
C PRO A 306 -10.44 -2.69 11.83
N ALA A 307 -11.13 -2.98 12.92
CA ALA A 307 -11.14 -4.30 13.53
C ALA A 307 -12.57 -4.88 13.37
N PRO A 308 -12.80 -6.15 13.71
CA PRO A 308 -13.96 -6.89 13.19
C PRO A 308 -15.32 -6.49 13.81
N SER A 309 -15.39 -5.52 14.74
CA SER A 309 -16.60 -5.33 15.55
C SER A 309 -17.71 -4.52 14.88
N SER A 310 -17.39 -3.63 13.94
CA SER A 310 -18.38 -2.83 13.20
C SER A 310 -19.32 -3.73 12.39
N LEU A 311 -20.63 -3.49 12.50
CA LEU A 311 -21.61 -4.15 11.64
C LEU A 311 -21.49 -3.57 10.22
N TRP A 312 -21.29 -4.43 9.22
CA TRP A 312 -21.11 -3.99 7.83
C TRP A 312 -22.34 -4.36 7.00
N LEU A 313 -23.01 -3.35 6.46
CA LEU A 313 -24.15 -3.48 5.57
C LEU A 313 -23.80 -2.98 4.18
N ASP A 314 -24.41 -3.55 3.15
CA ASP A 314 -24.34 -2.97 1.82
C ASP A 314 -25.23 -1.72 1.70
N ALA A 315 -25.19 -1.08 0.52
CA ALA A 315 -25.98 0.12 0.26
C ALA A 315 -27.49 -0.07 0.51
N THR A 316 -28.01 -1.31 0.43
CA THR A 316 -29.43 -1.66 0.64
C THR A 316 -29.79 -1.94 2.10
N GLY A 317 -28.81 -1.91 3.01
CA GLY A 317 -29.02 -2.21 4.43
C GLY A 317 -28.90 -3.69 4.77
N LYS A 318 -28.61 -4.55 3.80
CA LYS A 318 -28.38 -5.98 4.06
C LYS A 318 -26.97 -6.19 4.60
N ARG A 319 -26.85 -6.98 5.68
CA ARG A 319 -25.54 -7.36 6.22
C ARG A 319 -24.72 -8.14 5.20
N LEU A 320 -23.44 -7.80 5.08
CA LEU A 320 -22.52 -8.54 4.22
C LEU A 320 -22.43 -10.02 4.67
N PRO A 321 -22.36 -10.98 3.73
CA PRO A 321 -22.31 -12.39 4.05
C PRO A 321 -20.99 -12.79 4.72
N PRO A 322 -20.95 -13.85 5.54
CA PRO A 322 -19.68 -14.43 6.00
C PRO A 322 -18.78 -14.82 4.81
N PHE A 323 -17.48 -14.54 4.80
CA PHE A 323 -16.61 -13.85 5.77
C PHE A 323 -16.27 -12.41 5.36
N LEU A 324 -17.20 -11.67 4.76
CA LEU A 324 -17.01 -10.27 4.35
C LEU A 324 -17.24 -9.30 5.52
N TYR A 325 -16.38 -9.43 6.53
CA TYR A 325 -16.37 -8.59 7.73
C TYR A 325 -15.21 -7.59 7.70
N PRO A 326 -15.28 -6.50 8.48
CA PRO A 326 -14.21 -5.50 8.50
C PRO A 326 -12.84 -6.13 8.77
N GLY A 327 -11.86 -5.89 7.88
CA GLY A 327 -10.51 -6.45 7.99
C GLY A 327 -10.39 -7.96 7.73
N SER A 328 -11.21 -8.52 6.84
CA SER A 328 -11.21 -9.96 6.50
C SER A 328 -10.73 -10.25 5.07
N ASP A 329 -11.53 -9.93 4.04
CA ASP A 329 -11.14 -10.09 2.62
C ASP A 329 -11.63 -8.88 1.82
N THR A 330 -10.70 -7.98 1.53
CA THR A 330 -10.96 -6.72 0.83
C THR A 330 -11.47 -6.95 -0.60
N LEU A 331 -10.87 -7.88 -1.34
CA LEU A 331 -11.22 -8.06 -2.76
C LEU A 331 -12.55 -8.80 -2.92
N ALA A 332 -12.83 -9.79 -2.09
CA ALA A 332 -14.13 -10.44 -2.07
C ALA A 332 -15.22 -9.46 -1.63
N THR A 333 -14.92 -8.55 -0.69
CA THR A 333 -15.82 -7.47 -0.32
C THR A 333 -16.07 -6.52 -1.49
N LEU A 334 -15.03 -6.12 -2.21
CA LEU A 334 -15.15 -5.29 -3.41
C LEU A 334 -16.04 -5.95 -4.46
N LYS A 335 -15.84 -7.25 -4.72
CA LYS A 335 -16.66 -8.02 -5.64
C LYS A 335 -18.13 -8.06 -5.22
N TYR A 336 -18.39 -8.27 -3.93
CA TYR A 336 -19.75 -8.24 -3.40
C TYR A 336 -20.39 -6.86 -3.61
N ILE A 337 -19.70 -5.78 -3.24
CA ILE A 337 -20.19 -4.40 -3.42
C ILE A 337 -20.56 -4.14 -4.87
N CYS A 338 -19.64 -4.37 -5.81
CA CYS A 338 -19.88 -4.18 -7.24
C CYS A 338 -21.03 -5.04 -7.78
N SER A 339 -21.29 -6.22 -7.20
CA SER A 339 -22.43 -7.07 -7.58
C SER A 339 -23.79 -6.50 -7.15
N THR A 340 -23.82 -5.61 -6.15
CA THR A 340 -25.08 -4.96 -5.69
C THR A 340 -25.57 -3.87 -6.63
N GLY A 341 -24.73 -3.42 -7.57
CA GLY A 341 -25.01 -2.27 -8.44
C GLY A 341 -24.71 -0.91 -7.81
N TYR A 342 -24.26 -0.89 -6.55
CA TYR A 342 -23.82 0.30 -5.81
C TYR A 342 -22.31 0.27 -5.56
N ASP A 343 -21.75 1.43 -5.21
CA ASP A 343 -20.32 1.66 -5.00
C ASP A 343 -20.01 2.24 -3.60
N TYR A 344 -20.88 1.93 -2.63
CA TYR A 344 -20.67 2.22 -1.21
C TYR A 344 -21.34 1.20 -0.30
N THR A 345 -20.97 1.25 0.98
CA THR A 345 -21.52 0.42 2.05
C THR A 345 -21.68 1.23 3.33
N TRP A 346 -22.23 0.60 4.37
CA TRP A 346 -22.41 1.21 5.69
C TRP A 346 -21.68 0.41 6.75
N PHE A 347 -20.83 1.08 7.53
CA PHE A 347 -20.55 0.60 8.87
C PHE A 347 -21.59 1.16 9.83
N ILE A 348 -22.10 0.32 10.74
CA ILE A 348 -22.81 0.73 11.96
C ILE A 348 -21.98 0.27 13.16
N LEU A 349 -21.69 1.21 14.05
CA LEU A 349 -20.88 1.00 15.25
C LEU A 349 -21.22 2.04 16.33
N ASP A 350 -20.50 2.00 17.43
CA ASP A 350 -20.65 2.92 18.55
C ASP A 350 -19.32 3.59 18.92
N GLN A 351 -19.38 4.48 19.92
CA GLN A 351 -18.23 5.24 20.40
C GLN A 351 -17.12 4.35 20.96
N SER A 352 -17.47 3.22 21.59
CA SER A 352 -16.49 2.28 22.16
C SER A 352 -15.73 1.52 21.07
N ILE A 353 -16.42 1.12 20.01
CA ILE A 353 -15.81 0.49 18.84
C ILE A 353 -14.95 1.49 18.09
N ILE A 354 -15.47 2.67 17.71
CA ILE A 354 -14.71 3.61 16.88
C ILE A 354 -13.44 4.09 17.58
N ALA A 355 -13.49 4.31 18.89
CA ALA A 355 -12.36 4.80 19.66
C ALA A 355 -11.16 3.85 19.64
N ARG A 356 -11.41 2.55 19.48
CA ARG A 356 -10.40 1.49 19.58
C ARG A 356 -10.06 0.86 18.23
N GLU A 357 -11.07 0.69 17.39
CA GLU A 357 -11.01 -0.11 16.18
C GLU A 357 -10.83 0.73 14.91
N PHE A 358 -11.08 2.04 14.92
CA PHE A 358 -10.78 2.87 13.75
C PHE A 358 -9.35 3.38 13.82
N ALA A 359 -8.45 2.68 13.12
CA ALA A 359 -7.16 3.23 12.77
C ALA A 359 -7.27 3.83 11.37
N LEU A 360 -6.68 5.01 11.15
CA LEU A 360 -6.68 5.65 9.84
C LEU A 360 -5.35 5.34 9.16
N SER A 361 -5.39 4.93 7.89
CA SER A 361 -4.20 4.85 7.05
C SER A 361 -3.63 6.25 6.82
N GLY A 362 -2.36 6.35 6.47
CA GLY A 362 -1.71 7.65 6.21
C GLY A 362 -0.77 8.05 7.33
N SER A 363 0.46 8.44 7.00
CA SER A 363 1.41 8.98 7.99
C SER A 363 0.88 10.25 8.66
N GLU A 364 0.16 11.08 7.89
CA GLU A 364 -0.45 12.34 8.31
C GLU A 364 -1.61 12.16 9.29
N GLN A 365 -2.27 10.98 9.28
CA GLN A 365 -3.33 10.64 10.23
C GLN A 365 -2.80 9.98 11.51
N ASN A 366 -1.47 9.81 11.63
CA ASN A 366 -0.84 9.13 12.77
C ASN A 366 0.29 9.98 13.36
N PRO A 367 0.02 11.21 13.83
CA PRO A 367 1.06 12.10 14.36
C PRO A 367 1.80 11.53 15.58
N ASP A 368 1.16 10.62 16.32
CA ASP A 368 1.80 9.89 17.42
C ASP A 368 2.94 8.99 16.94
N LEU A 369 2.72 8.26 15.85
CA LEU A 369 3.72 7.35 15.28
C LEU A 369 4.71 8.10 14.40
N THR A 370 4.22 8.97 13.52
CA THR A 370 5.01 9.69 12.52
C THR A 370 5.99 10.65 13.18
N ASN A 371 5.56 11.39 14.21
CA ASN A 371 6.44 12.28 14.96
C ASN A 371 7.17 11.58 16.11
N LYS A 372 7.07 10.24 16.21
CA LYS A 372 7.71 9.43 17.25
C LYS A 372 7.39 9.92 18.67
N SER A 373 6.14 10.34 18.89
CA SER A 373 5.68 10.92 20.15
C SER A 373 5.09 9.86 21.07
N ILE A 374 5.89 9.45 22.06
CA ILE A 374 5.47 8.49 23.10
C ILE A 374 4.28 9.04 23.90
N TRP A 375 4.23 10.34 24.13
CA TRP A 375 3.13 10.97 24.87
C TRP A 375 1.79 10.85 24.13
N LEU A 376 1.77 11.16 22.82
CA LEU A 376 0.57 10.99 22.00
C LEU A 376 0.19 9.50 21.83
N LEU A 377 1.18 8.60 21.83
CA LEU A 377 0.92 7.15 21.78
C LEU A 377 0.23 6.67 23.07
N LEU A 378 0.62 7.19 24.24
CA LEU A 378 -0.03 6.86 25.51
C LEU A 378 -1.47 7.40 25.55
N THR A 379 -1.73 8.62 25.08
CA THR A 379 -3.11 9.16 25.04
C THR A 379 -4.02 8.36 24.12
N ARG A 380 -3.50 7.82 23.01
CA ARG A 380 -4.21 6.87 22.12
C ARG A 380 -4.67 5.60 22.87
N ILE A 381 -3.84 5.06 23.76
CA ILE A 381 -4.13 3.80 24.48
C ILE A 381 -5.21 4.00 25.57
N PHE A 382 -5.20 5.14 26.26
CA PHE A 382 -6.10 5.40 27.39
C PHE A 382 -7.34 6.24 27.04
N GLY A 383 -7.40 6.79 25.83
CA GLY A 383 -8.50 7.65 25.39
C GLY A 383 -9.78 6.89 25.07
N LYS A 384 -10.92 7.33 25.63
CA LYS A 384 -12.25 6.79 25.33
C LYS A 384 -12.89 7.32 24.03
N LYS A 385 -12.29 8.34 23.41
CA LYS A 385 -12.84 9.04 22.22
C LYS A 385 -12.11 8.69 20.92
N GLY A 386 -11.09 7.83 20.99
CA GLY A 386 -10.18 7.56 19.88
C GLY A 386 -9.16 8.68 19.67
N THR A 387 -8.36 8.54 18.61
CA THR A 387 -7.33 9.53 18.28
C THR A 387 -7.95 10.86 17.83
N VAL A 388 -7.18 11.95 17.94
CA VAL A 388 -7.63 13.27 17.46
C VAL A 388 -8.04 13.23 15.97
N PRO A 389 -7.29 12.58 15.07
CA PRO A 389 -7.75 12.38 13.68
C PRO A 389 -9.12 11.71 13.57
N VAL A 390 -9.38 10.62 14.30
CA VAL A 390 -10.67 9.92 14.29
C VAL A 390 -11.80 10.80 14.83
N GLN A 391 -11.53 11.61 15.85
CA GLN A 391 -12.49 12.60 16.35
C GLN A 391 -12.80 13.69 15.33
N ASN A 392 -11.79 14.15 14.58
CA ASN A 392 -11.98 15.13 13.51
C ASN A 392 -12.82 14.56 12.36
N PHE A 393 -12.61 13.29 11.97
CA PHE A 393 -13.46 12.63 10.98
C PHE A 393 -14.91 12.50 11.47
N GLN A 394 -15.15 12.14 12.73
CA GLN A 394 -16.51 12.12 13.28
C GLN A 394 -17.18 13.50 13.26
N LYS A 395 -16.41 14.57 13.48
CA LYS A 395 -16.94 15.93 13.58
C LYS A 395 -17.12 16.62 12.23
N TYR A 396 -16.21 16.41 11.29
CA TYR A 396 -16.11 17.17 10.04
C TYR A 396 -16.24 16.30 8.79
N GLY A 397 -16.16 14.97 8.92
CA GLY A 397 -16.23 14.03 7.81
C GLY A 397 -17.63 13.98 7.21
N LYS A 398 -17.71 14.04 5.88
CA LYS A 398 -18.98 14.04 5.15
C LYS A 398 -19.66 12.67 5.14
N ASP A 399 -18.90 11.61 5.40
CA ASP A 399 -19.37 10.23 5.41
C ASP A 399 -20.00 9.81 6.75
N PHE A 400 -19.92 10.64 7.79
CA PHE A 400 -20.30 10.27 9.16
C PHE A 400 -21.71 10.75 9.53
N VAL A 401 -22.46 9.86 10.18
CA VAL A 401 -23.72 10.15 10.86
C VAL A 401 -23.58 9.71 12.30
N VAL A 402 -23.72 10.63 13.25
CA VAL A 402 -23.62 10.36 14.70
C VAL A 402 -24.94 10.73 15.36
N ARG A 403 -25.56 9.79 16.07
CA ARG A 403 -26.88 9.95 16.71
C ARG A 403 -26.98 9.15 18.01
N ASP A 404 -27.90 9.54 18.88
CA ASP A 404 -28.09 8.89 20.19
C ASP A 404 -29.01 7.67 20.15
N ASN A 405 -29.70 7.44 19.03
CA ASN A 405 -30.61 6.30 18.82
C ASN A 405 -30.61 5.84 17.36
N LEU A 406 -31.12 4.63 17.13
CA LEU A 406 -31.08 3.97 15.81
C LEU A 406 -32.03 4.63 14.79
N GLU A 407 -33.18 5.15 15.22
CA GLU A 407 -34.16 5.77 14.33
C GLU A 407 -33.57 7.00 13.65
N ASP A 408 -33.02 7.93 14.45
CA ASP A 408 -32.34 9.11 13.93
C ASP A 408 -31.09 8.75 13.11
N LEU A 409 -30.41 7.65 13.47
CA LEU A 409 -29.26 7.17 12.71
C LEU A 409 -29.67 6.75 11.29
N VAL A 410 -30.75 5.99 11.16
CA VAL A 410 -31.29 5.55 9.86
C VAL A 410 -31.78 6.74 9.04
N VAL A 411 -32.41 7.75 9.68
CA VAL A 411 -32.77 9.01 9.00
C VAL A 411 -31.52 9.66 8.39
N GLY A 412 -30.44 9.82 9.18
CA GLY A 412 -29.20 10.41 8.66
C GLY A 412 -28.49 9.56 7.60
N MET A 413 -28.56 8.23 7.71
CA MET A 413 -28.06 7.32 6.65
C MET A 413 -28.82 7.54 5.34
N ASN A 414 -30.15 7.69 5.40
CA ASN A 414 -31.00 7.97 4.23
C ASN A 414 -30.74 9.35 3.61
N GLU A 415 -30.44 10.38 4.43
CA GLU A 415 -30.03 11.69 3.93
C GLU A 415 -28.75 11.63 3.07
N LEU A 416 -27.78 10.79 3.47
CA LEU A 416 -26.55 10.58 2.73
C LEU A 416 -26.75 9.64 1.52
N ALA A 417 -27.51 8.54 1.67
CA ALA A 417 -27.83 7.63 0.57
C ALA A 417 -28.50 8.39 -0.59
N LYS A 418 -29.44 9.28 -0.29
CA LYS A 418 -30.14 10.11 -1.29
C LYS A 418 -29.19 10.95 -2.14
N LYS A 419 -28.07 11.44 -1.59
CA LYS A 419 -27.07 12.23 -2.35
C LYS A 419 -26.38 11.42 -3.45
N ARG A 420 -26.42 10.09 -3.36
CA ARG A 420 -25.81 9.16 -4.31
C ARG A 420 -26.85 8.34 -5.08
N ASN A 421 -28.12 8.78 -5.10
CA ASN A 421 -29.24 8.01 -5.66
C ASN A 421 -29.32 6.57 -5.07
N GLY A 422 -28.95 6.44 -3.80
CA GLY A 422 -29.00 5.19 -3.05
C GLY A 422 -30.42 4.76 -2.69
N PRO A 423 -30.61 3.49 -2.30
CA PRO A 423 -31.92 2.99 -1.90
C PRO A 423 -32.35 3.57 -0.55
N LEU A 424 -33.66 3.56 -0.30
CA LEU A 424 -34.22 3.89 1.01
C LEU A 424 -33.97 2.73 1.98
N LEU A 425 -33.41 3.03 3.14
CA LEU A 425 -33.21 2.10 4.25
C LEU A 425 -34.41 2.17 5.19
N GLU A 426 -35.15 1.07 5.28
CA GLU A 426 -36.28 0.94 6.19
C GLU A 426 -35.81 0.70 7.63
N PHE A 427 -36.34 1.47 8.59
CA PHE A 427 -35.93 1.40 9.99
C PHE A 427 -36.06 0.01 10.58
N ASP A 428 -37.21 -0.65 10.40
CA ASP A 428 -37.48 -1.97 10.98
C ASP A 428 -36.53 -3.04 10.45
N ALA A 429 -36.17 -2.96 9.16
CA ALA A 429 -35.21 -3.88 8.55
C ALA A 429 -33.79 -3.69 9.12
N ILE A 430 -33.34 -2.45 9.28
CA ILE A 430 -32.03 -2.17 9.91
C ILE A 430 -32.02 -2.61 11.37
N LYS A 431 -33.10 -2.33 12.10
CA LYS A 431 -33.27 -2.73 13.49
C LYS A 431 -33.17 -4.24 13.66
N GLU A 432 -33.87 -5.01 12.84
CA GLU A 432 -33.81 -6.48 12.87
C GLU A 432 -32.38 -7.00 12.69
N VAL A 433 -31.61 -6.42 11.76
CA VAL A 433 -30.21 -6.81 11.53
C VAL A 433 -29.34 -6.49 12.75
N VAL A 434 -29.50 -5.31 13.36
CA VAL A 434 -28.74 -4.90 14.56
C VAL A 434 -29.09 -5.79 15.76
N GLU A 435 -30.37 -6.00 16.04
CA GLU A 435 -30.85 -6.81 17.17
C GLU A 435 -30.44 -8.29 17.01
N THR A 436 -30.49 -8.83 15.80
CA THR A 436 -30.03 -10.20 15.50
C THR A 436 -28.55 -10.37 15.80
N ARG A 437 -27.72 -9.39 15.41
CA ARG A 437 -26.27 -9.37 15.71
C ARG A 437 -26.02 -9.19 17.21
N ASP A 438 -26.72 -8.28 17.87
CA ASP A 438 -26.58 -8.02 19.30
C ASP A 438 -26.96 -9.22 20.18
N GLY A 439 -27.97 -9.99 19.76
CA GLY A 439 -28.37 -11.23 20.42
C GLY A 439 -27.25 -12.28 20.50
N GLN A 440 -26.24 -12.19 19.64
CA GLN A 440 -25.09 -13.11 19.59
C GLN A 440 -24.04 -12.84 20.68
N PHE A 441 -24.16 -11.74 21.42
CA PHE A 441 -23.22 -11.35 22.48
C PHE A 441 -23.77 -11.56 23.90
N ASN A 442 -24.94 -12.19 24.03
CA ASN A 442 -25.53 -12.53 25.33
C ASN A 442 -24.85 -13.75 26.00
N ASN A 443 -24.12 -14.54 25.23
CA ASN A 443 -23.44 -15.77 25.69
C ASN A 443 -21.94 -15.72 25.37
N PRO A 444 -21.10 -16.49 26.09
CA PRO A 444 -19.67 -16.58 25.78
C PRO A 444 -19.36 -17.34 24.47
N TYR A 445 -20.36 -18.00 23.87
CA TYR A 445 -20.26 -18.71 22.59
C TYR A 445 -21.35 -18.21 21.63
N SER A 446 -21.12 -18.35 20.33
CA SER A 446 -22.02 -17.90 19.27
C SER A 446 -21.84 -18.73 18.01
N LYS A 447 -22.90 -18.81 17.20
CA LYS A 447 -22.86 -19.37 15.83
C LYS A 447 -22.66 -18.30 14.75
N ASP A 448 -22.72 -17.02 15.12
CA ASP A 448 -22.50 -15.92 14.20
C ASP A 448 -21.01 -15.79 13.88
N ALA A 449 -20.67 -15.87 12.60
CA ALA A 449 -19.28 -15.90 12.18
C ALA A 449 -18.52 -14.59 12.48
N GLN A 450 -19.19 -13.43 12.52
CA GLN A 450 -18.54 -12.19 12.96
C GLN A 450 -18.27 -12.20 14.47
N ALA A 451 -19.23 -12.66 15.29
CA ALA A 451 -19.02 -12.81 16.72
C ALA A 451 -17.88 -13.80 17.03
N MET A 452 -17.81 -14.91 16.30
CA MET A 452 -16.68 -15.86 16.36
C MET A 452 -15.35 -15.17 15.98
N LEU A 453 -15.32 -14.37 14.91
CA LEU A 453 -14.13 -13.64 14.48
C LEU A 453 -13.66 -12.62 15.52
N ILE A 454 -14.57 -11.85 16.12
CA ILE A 454 -14.25 -10.88 17.19
C ILE A 454 -13.64 -11.61 18.38
N ASN A 455 -14.24 -12.71 18.81
CA ASN A 455 -13.73 -13.50 19.93
C ASN A 455 -12.35 -14.12 19.61
N ASN A 456 -12.18 -14.65 18.40
CA ASN A 456 -10.90 -15.18 17.94
C ASN A 456 -9.80 -14.11 17.90
N ALA A 457 -10.09 -12.93 17.36
CA ALA A 457 -9.15 -11.81 17.31
C ALA A 457 -8.68 -11.39 18.71
N ARG A 458 -9.56 -11.52 19.71
CA ARG A 458 -9.23 -11.24 21.12
C ARG A 458 -8.42 -12.34 21.81
N THR A 459 -8.18 -13.49 21.18
CA THR A 459 -7.24 -14.50 21.72
C THR A 459 -5.79 -14.01 21.60
N TYR A 460 -5.50 -13.21 20.57
CA TYR A 460 -4.22 -12.53 20.46
C TYR A 460 -4.17 -11.38 21.48
N TRP A 461 -3.32 -11.54 22.49
CA TRP A 461 -3.32 -10.67 23.68
C TRP A 461 -3.06 -9.19 23.36
N ALA A 462 -2.29 -8.91 22.32
CA ALA A 462 -1.97 -7.56 21.89
C ALA A 462 -3.22 -6.90 21.30
N ASP A 463 -3.87 -7.54 20.34
CA ASP A 463 -5.14 -7.08 19.76
C ASP A 463 -6.23 -6.92 20.84
N ARG A 464 -6.35 -7.88 21.76
CA ARG A 464 -7.29 -7.80 22.90
C ARG A 464 -7.12 -6.54 23.73
N ARG A 465 -5.89 -6.03 23.87
CA ARG A 465 -5.53 -4.87 24.70
C ARG A 465 -5.51 -3.56 23.94
N SER A 466 -5.08 -3.53 22.68
CA SER A 466 -4.89 -2.28 21.95
C SER A 466 -5.90 -2.07 20.82
N ARG A 467 -6.45 -3.14 20.23
CA ARG A 467 -7.06 -3.07 18.90
C ARG A 467 -8.53 -3.43 18.82
N VAL A 468 -8.97 -4.46 19.53
CA VAL A 468 -10.33 -5.01 19.42
C VAL A 468 -11.12 -4.65 20.68
N ALA A 469 -12.28 -4.05 20.51
CA ALA A 469 -13.21 -3.70 21.58
C ALA A 469 -13.67 -4.96 22.34
N PRO A 470 -14.01 -4.85 23.64
CA PRO A 470 -14.68 -5.95 24.33
C PRO A 470 -16.04 -6.17 23.62
N PRO A 471 -16.46 -7.42 23.39
CA PRO A 471 -17.75 -7.68 22.76
C PRO A 471 -18.89 -7.10 23.58
N HIS A 472 -19.81 -6.40 22.92
CA HIS A 472 -21.00 -5.81 23.52
C HIS A 472 -22.08 -5.60 22.45
N ARG A 473 -23.27 -5.23 22.92
CA ARG A 473 -24.43 -4.88 22.09
C ARG A 473 -24.28 -3.45 21.58
N LEU A 474 -24.46 -3.23 20.28
CA LEU A 474 -24.41 -1.90 19.67
C LEU A 474 -25.48 -0.97 20.27
N LEU A 475 -26.67 -1.51 20.60
CA LEU A 475 -27.77 -0.73 21.16
C LEU A 475 -27.64 -0.44 22.67
N ASP A 476 -26.54 -0.85 23.31
CA ASP A 476 -26.28 -0.49 24.70
C ASP A 476 -25.82 0.97 24.81
N LYS A 477 -26.65 1.80 25.43
CA LYS A 477 -26.42 3.25 25.62
C LYS A 477 -25.12 3.56 26.37
N ALA A 478 -24.58 2.63 27.17
CA ALA A 478 -23.31 2.83 27.84
C ALA A 478 -22.12 2.97 26.88
N HIS A 479 -22.28 2.49 25.64
CA HIS A 479 -21.26 2.50 24.60
C HIS A 479 -21.47 3.59 23.54
N GLY A 480 -22.59 4.31 23.58
CA GLY A 480 -22.97 5.32 22.60
C GLY A 480 -22.12 6.60 22.60
N PRO A 481 -22.37 7.53 21.65
CA PRO A 481 -23.44 7.51 20.65
C PRO A 481 -23.28 6.42 19.58
N LEU A 482 -24.35 6.16 18.82
CA LEU A 482 -24.32 5.34 17.61
C LEU A 482 -23.73 6.14 16.45
N ILE A 483 -23.02 5.43 15.59
CA ILE A 483 -22.28 5.98 14.46
C ILE A 483 -22.55 5.12 13.23
N ALA A 484 -22.94 5.75 12.14
CA ALA A 484 -22.96 5.16 10.81
C ALA A 484 -21.93 5.86 9.93
N VAL A 485 -21.22 5.10 9.11
CA VAL A 485 -20.19 5.62 8.21
C VAL A 485 -20.43 5.09 6.81
N GLN A 486 -20.63 5.97 5.85
CA GLN A 486 -20.72 5.62 4.44
C GLN A 486 -19.32 5.29 3.92
N MET A 487 -19.03 4.01 3.71
CA MET A 487 -17.73 3.55 3.24
C MET A 487 -17.67 3.56 1.71
N ASN A 488 -16.57 4.08 1.17
CA ASN A 488 -16.33 4.28 -0.25
C ASN A 488 -15.29 3.31 -0.80
N ILE A 489 -15.37 3.02 -2.10
CA ILE A 489 -14.27 2.35 -2.81
C ILE A 489 -13.11 3.34 -2.96
N LEU A 490 -11.93 2.93 -2.51
CA LEU A 490 -10.72 3.75 -2.48
C LEU A 490 -9.69 3.21 -3.48
N THR A 491 -9.34 4.03 -4.48
CA THR A 491 -8.27 3.68 -5.41
C THR A 491 -6.93 3.69 -4.67
N ARG A 492 -6.10 2.70 -4.95
CA ARG A 492 -4.81 2.60 -4.27
C ARG A 492 -3.72 2.06 -5.17
N LYS A 493 -3.79 0.77 -5.55
CA LYS A 493 -2.66 0.04 -6.11
C LYS A 493 -2.98 -0.70 -7.39
N THR A 494 -2.02 -0.74 -8.29
CA THR A 494 -1.96 -1.74 -9.37
C THR A 494 -1.08 -2.91 -8.94
N LEU A 495 -1.60 -4.13 -9.07
CA LEU A 495 -0.85 -5.35 -8.77
C LEU A 495 -0.11 -5.86 -9.99
N GLY A 496 -0.67 -5.67 -11.19
CA GLY A 496 0.03 -5.87 -12.46
C GLY A 496 1.03 -4.75 -12.79
N GLY A 497 1.74 -4.89 -13.90
CA GLY A 497 2.70 -3.89 -14.38
C GLY A 497 3.72 -4.43 -15.36
N ILE A 498 4.84 -3.71 -15.48
CA ILE A 498 5.98 -4.10 -16.31
C ILE A 498 6.57 -5.42 -15.79
N GLU A 499 6.68 -6.42 -16.67
CA GLU A 499 7.26 -7.71 -16.33
C GLU A 499 8.78 -7.59 -16.13
N THR A 500 9.29 -8.19 -15.06
CA THR A 500 10.74 -8.22 -14.77
C THR A 500 11.21 -9.59 -14.33
N ASN A 501 12.44 -9.96 -14.67
CA ASN A 501 13.12 -11.08 -14.03
C ASN A 501 13.53 -10.75 -12.58
N LEU A 502 14.13 -11.69 -11.84
CA LEU A 502 14.52 -11.48 -10.43
C LEU A 502 15.61 -10.41 -10.20
N ASP A 503 16.27 -9.96 -11.26
CA ASP A 503 17.23 -8.85 -11.23
C ASP A 503 16.58 -7.49 -11.49
N SER A 504 15.24 -7.45 -11.52
CA SER A 504 14.43 -6.28 -11.90
C SER A 504 14.68 -5.80 -13.33
N ASN A 505 15.34 -6.60 -14.17
CA ASN A 505 15.52 -6.30 -15.59
C ASN A 505 14.20 -6.57 -16.31
N VAL A 506 13.76 -5.59 -17.09
CA VAL A 506 12.49 -5.64 -17.83
C VAL A 506 12.52 -6.77 -18.85
N MET A 507 11.40 -7.44 -19.04
CA MET A 507 11.24 -8.49 -20.04
C MET A 507 10.55 -7.94 -21.30
N ARG A 508 10.92 -8.46 -22.45
CA ARG A 508 10.20 -8.28 -23.72
C ARG A 508 9.12 -9.36 -23.87
N ALA A 509 8.17 -9.14 -24.77
CA ALA A 509 7.05 -10.06 -25.00
C ALA A 509 7.48 -11.45 -25.51
N ASP A 510 8.68 -11.56 -26.08
CA ASP A 510 9.31 -12.82 -26.51
C ASP A 510 10.00 -13.58 -25.37
N GLY A 511 9.99 -13.04 -24.14
CA GLY A 511 10.61 -13.63 -22.95
C GLY A 511 12.10 -13.31 -22.79
N THR A 512 12.69 -12.53 -23.68
CA THR A 512 14.08 -12.08 -23.54
C THR A 512 14.18 -10.86 -22.62
N PRO A 513 15.29 -10.68 -21.89
CA PRO A 513 15.51 -9.45 -21.13
C PRO A 513 15.71 -8.24 -22.05
N PHE A 514 15.18 -7.09 -21.66
CA PHE A 514 15.33 -5.81 -22.35
C PHE A 514 16.66 -5.18 -21.89
N PRO A 515 17.71 -5.12 -22.74
CA PRO A 515 19.01 -4.65 -22.32
C PRO A 515 18.97 -3.20 -21.81
N GLY A 516 19.58 -2.94 -20.67
CA GLY A 516 19.67 -1.60 -20.08
C GLY A 516 18.37 -1.03 -19.48
N LEU A 517 17.25 -1.76 -19.54
CA LEU A 517 15.97 -1.31 -18.97
C LEU A 517 15.59 -2.12 -17.73
N TYR A 518 15.36 -1.43 -16.63
CA TYR A 518 14.98 -2.00 -15.34
C TYR A 518 13.70 -1.37 -14.83
N ALA A 519 12.93 -2.09 -14.00
CA ALA A 519 11.74 -1.54 -13.37
C ALA A 519 11.58 -2.05 -11.93
N ALA A 520 11.16 -1.18 -11.03
CA ALA A 520 11.05 -1.51 -9.60
C ALA A 520 9.88 -0.78 -8.91
N GLY A 521 9.33 -1.42 -7.87
CA GLY A 521 8.15 -0.94 -7.15
C GLY A 521 6.86 -1.16 -7.94
N GLU A 522 5.84 -0.37 -7.63
CA GLU A 522 4.47 -0.57 -8.12
C GLU A 522 4.33 -0.56 -9.65
N VAL A 523 5.19 0.17 -10.37
CA VAL A 523 5.19 0.19 -11.85
C VAL A 523 5.46 -1.20 -12.46
N ALA A 524 6.18 -2.04 -11.73
CA ALA A 524 6.48 -3.42 -12.07
C ALA A 524 5.60 -4.41 -11.28
N GLY A 525 4.45 -3.98 -10.75
CA GLY A 525 3.62 -4.83 -9.88
C GLY A 525 4.33 -5.23 -8.58
N PHE A 526 5.23 -4.37 -8.08
CA PHE A 526 6.17 -4.63 -6.97
C PHE A 526 7.24 -5.69 -7.26
N GLY A 527 7.41 -6.03 -8.55
CA GLY A 527 8.29 -7.06 -9.12
C GLY A 527 7.50 -7.93 -10.10
N GLY A 528 8.15 -8.43 -11.15
CA GLY A 528 7.59 -9.45 -12.04
C GLY A 528 6.26 -9.14 -12.72
N GLY A 529 5.76 -7.90 -12.69
CA GLY A 529 4.45 -7.55 -13.26
C GLY A 529 3.26 -8.20 -12.55
N GLY A 530 3.39 -8.59 -11.28
CA GLY A 530 2.28 -9.32 -10.63
C GLY A 530 2.57 -10.07 -9.33
N VAL A 531 3.59 -9.71 -8.54
CA VAL A 531 4.07 -10.57 -7.41
C VAL A 531 3.00 -11.04 -6.42
N HIS A 532 1.89 -10.29 -6.31
CA HIS A 532 0.78 -10.60 -5.41
C HIS A 532 -0.33 -11.45 -6.04
N GLY A 533 -0.26 -11.78 -7.33
CA GLY A 533 -1.38 -12.38 -8.04
C GLY A 533 -2.65 -11.51 -7.91
N TYR A 534 -3.76 -12.12 -7.51
CA TYR A 534 -5.04 -11.43 -7.34
C TYR A 534 -5.21 -10.69 -6.01
N ASN A 535 -4.67 -11.21 -4.91
CA ASN A 535 -4.80 -10.61 -3.58
C ASN A 535 -3.44 -10.39 -2.93
N SER A 536 -3.25 -9.19 -2.37
CA SER A 536 -2.07 -8.88 -1.58
C SER A 536 -2.24 -9.29 -0.12
N LEU A 537 -1.14 -9.65 0.53
CA LEU A 537 -1.08 -9.68 1.99
C LEU A 537 -0.69 -8.28 2.52
N GLU A 538 -1.19 -7.91 3.68
CA GLU A 538 -0.89 -6.60 4.26
C GLU A 538 0.60 -6.44 4.61
N GLY A 539 1.17 -5.27 4.33
CA GLY A 539 2.59 -4.94 4.60
C GLY A 539 3.57 -5.32 3.49
N THR A 540 3.11 -5.96 2.42
CA THR A 540 3.99 -6.41 1.33
C THR A 540 4.34 -5.29 0.35
N PHE A 541 3.51 -4.25 0.20
CA PHE A 541 3.75 -3.19 -0.79
C PHE A 541 5.03 -2.39 -0.55
N VAL A 542 5.21 -1.88 0.68
CA VAL A 542 6.41 -1.11 1.04
C VAL A 542 7.64 -2.01 1.00
N GLY A 543 7.54 -3.22 1.56
CA GLY A 543 8.59 -4.22 1.49
C GLY A 543 8.96 -4.57 0.04
N GLY A 544 7.98 -4.69 -0.85
CA GLY A 544 8.17 -4.99 -2.27
C GLY A 544 8.89 -3.88 -3.02
N CYS A 545 8.62 -2.60 -2.69
CA CYS A 545 9.41 -1.48 -3.19
C CYS A 545 10.88 -1.56 -2.74
N ILE A 546 11.14 -1.90 -1.48
CA ILE A 546 12.49 -2.08 -0.96
C ILE A 546 13.18 -3.26 -1.67
N PHE A 547 12.49 -4.38 -1.80
CA PHE A 547 13.04 -5.61 -2.37
C PHE A 547 13.38 -5.46 -3.86
N SER A 548 12.43 -5.01 -4.67
CA SER A 548 12.64 -4.82 -6.12
C SER A 548 13.61 -3.67 -6.44
N GLY A 549 13.61 -2.60 -5.63
CA GLY A 549 14.59 -1.52 -5.76
C GLY A 549 16.02 -1.98 -5.43
N ARG A 550 16.18 -2.77 -4.37
CA ARG A 550 17.46 -3.42 -4.01
C ARG A 550 17.94 -4.35 -5.11
N ALA A 551 17.05 -5.16 -5.69
CA ALA A 551 17.39 -6.06 -6.80
C ALA A 551 17.90 -5.28 -8.02
N ALA A 552 17.20 -4.22 -8.43
CA ALA A 552 17.61 -3.36 -9.55
C ALA A 552 18.99 -2.73 -9.33
N GLY A 553 19.19 -2.11 -8.15
CA GLY A 553 20.47 -1.47 -7.82
C GLY A 553 21.64 -2.46 -7.82
N ARG A 554 21.45 -3.65 -7.24
CA ARG A 554 22.49 -4.69 -7.21
C ARG A 554 22.77 -5.31 -8.57
N ALA A 555 21.75 -5.51 -9.39
CA ALA A 555 21.92 -6.01 -10.76
C ALA A 555 22.76 -5.04 -11.59
N LEU A 556 22.46 -3.75 -11.49
CA LEU A 556 23.22 -2.70 -12.18
C LEU A 556 24.64 -2.53 -11.65
N VAL A 557 24.87 -2.70 -10.34
CA VAL A 557 26.23 -2.79 -9.80
C VAL A 557 27.00 -3.93 -10.47
N ARG A 558 26.42 -5.12 -10.59
CA ARG A 558 27.07 -6.27 -11.27
C ARG A 558 27.32 -6.00 -12.75
N GLU A 559 26.35 -5.43 -13.45
CA GLU A 559 26.47 -5.12 -14.88
C GLU A 559 27.57 -4.08 -15.15
N ILE A 560 27.67 -3.04 -14.31
CA ILE A 560 28.59 -1.90 -14.55
C ILE A 560 30.00 -2.17 -14.02
N LEU A 561 30.14 -2.85 -12.88
CA LEU A 561 31.44 -3.08 -12.22
C LEU A 561 32.00 -4.50 -12.44
N GLY A 562 31.19 -5.45 -12.91
CA GLY A 562 31.54 -6.87 -13.03
C GLY A 562 31.29 -7.67 -11.74
N GLU A 563 31.22 -9.01 -11.87
CA GLU A 563 30.79 -9.91 -10.78
C GLU A 563 31.71 -9.88 -9.54
N ASN A 564 33.02 -9.63 -9.71
CA ASN A 564 34.02 -9.70 -8.63
C ASN A 564 33.94 -8.56 -7.60
N ASP A 565 33.31 -7.42 -7.94
CA ASP A 565 33.15 -6.26 -7.03
C ASP A 565 31.80 -6.27 -6.28
N SER A 566 30.94 -7.26 -6.57
CA SER A 566 29.54 -7.28 -6.11
C SER A 566 29.36 -7.83 -4.69
N ASP A 567 30.25 -8.71 -4.23
CA ASP A 567 30.28 -9.19 -2.85
C ASP A 567 31.06 -8.21 -1.96
N GLY A 568 30.39 -7.62 -0.97
CA GLY A 568 30.95 -6.62 -0.05
C GLY A 568 32.08 -7.15 0.82
N GLY A 569 33.30 -7.21 0.29
CA GLY A 569 34.53 -7.63 0.97
C GLY A 569 34.89 -6.83 2.23
N GLU A 570 34.24 -5.68 2.49
CA GLU A 570 34.47 -4.89 3.70
C GLU A 570 33.42 -5.06 4.81
N LEU A 571 32.21 -5.58 4.53
CA LEU A 571 31.16 -5.71 5.55
C LEU A 571 31.33 -6.95 6.44
N LYS A 572 32.11 -7.97 6.03
CA LYS A 572 32.40 -9.14 6.88
C LYS A 572 33.43 -8.89 7.99
N LYS A 573 34.13 -7.74 8.02
CA LYS A 573 35.15 -7.45 9.04
C LYS A 573 34.63 -6.73 10.30
N VAL A 574 33.39 -6.26 10.32
CA VAL A 574 32.84 -5.52 11.48
C VAL A 574 32.12 -6.43 12.48
N ASN A 575 31.64 -7.61 12.05
CA ASN A 575 30.93 -8.54 12.94
C ASN A 575 31.83 -9.49 13.78
N SER A 576 33.15 -9.31 13.75
CA SER A 576 34.07 -10.10 14.61
C SER A 576 34.57 -9.36 15.85
N ARG A 577 34.02 -8.19 16.15
CA ARG A 577 34.31 -7.44 17.38
C ARG A 577 33.06 -6.71 17.88
N LEU A 578 32.08 -7.45 18.38
CA LEU A 578 31.15 -7.01 19.43
C LEU A 578 30.63 -8.23 20.18
#